data_AF-U7QUV8-F1
#
_entry.id   AF-U7QUV8-F1
#
_cell.length_a   1.000
_cell.length_b   1.000
_cell.length_c   1.000
_cell.angle_alpha   90.00
_cell.angle_beta   90.00
_cell.angle_gamma   90.00
#
_symmetry.space_group_name_H-M   'P 1'
#
loop_
_entity.id
_entity.type
_entity.pdbx_description
1 polymer ?
#
loop_
_entity_poly.entity_id
_entity_poly.type
_entity_poly.pdbx_seq_one_letter_code
_entity_poly.pdbx_strand_id
1 'polypeptide(L)' 'MGTYGYRSKRQLFKKMLSCGICMLDGQITIRPSCHEKLESWTGKAISEFDYVVIPADSSPEDVSAALRLAFSRCRSYV' A
#
# COMPACT_ATOMS: atom_id res chain seq x y z
N MET A 1 3.72 -5.30 18.52
CA MET A 1 3.35 -6.69 18.91
C MET A 1 2.37 -6.69 20.08
N GLY A 2 2.66 -5.98 21.18
CA GLY A 2 1.81 -5.96 22.39
C GLY A 2 0.39 -5.40 22.20
N THR A 3 0.19 -4.36 21.39
CA THR A 3 -1.13 -3.70 21.21
C THR A 3 -2.19 -4.59 20.56
N TYR A 4 -1.79 -5.49 19.66
CA TYR A 4 -2.70 -6.32 18.86
C TYR A 4 -2.53 -7.82 19.15
N GLY A 5 -1.81 -8.19 20.22
CA GLY A 5 -1.68 -9.59 20.66
C GLY A 5 -0.85 -10.50 19.74
N TYR A 6 -0.04 -9.96 18.83
CA TYR A 6 0.81 -10.77 17.95
C TYR A 6 1.95 -11.41 18.75
N ARG A 7 2.05 -12.74 18.68
CA ARG A 7 3.05 -13.54 19.43
C ARG A 7 4.42 -13.59 18.76
N SER A 8 4.49 -13.23 17.48
CA SER A 8 5.75 -13.17 16.74
C SER A 8 5.71 -12.08 15.66
N LYS A 9 6.89 -11.62 15.23
CA LYS A 9 7.02 -10.73 14.07
C LYS A 9 6.38 -11.33 12.82
N ARG A 10 6.52 -12.65 12.64
CA ARG A 10 5.90 -13.34 11.51
C ARG A 10 4.37 -13.19 11.50
N GLN A 11 3.71 -13.32 12.64
CA GLN A 11 2.25 -13.13 12.70
C GLN A 11 1.85 -11.70 12.35
N LEU A 12 2.62 -10.71 12.79
CA LEU A 12 2.38 -9.31 12.47
C LEU A 12 2.52 -9.03 10.97
N PHE A 13 3.60 -9.53 10.36
CA PHE A 13 3.95 -9.12 9.00
C PHE A 13 3.37 -10.00 7.89
N LYS A 14 3.06 -11.29 8.14
CA LYS A 14 2.68 -12.26 7.09
C LYS A 14 1.56 -11.79 6.15
N LYS A 15 0.62 -10.97 6.64
CA LYS A 15 -0.51 -10.45 5.83
C LYS A 15 -0.50 -8.93 5.71
N MET A 16 0.61 -8.29 6.04
CA MET A 16 0.70 -6.83 6.00
C MET A 16 0.94 -6.37 4.56
N LEU A 17 0.01 -5.58 4.05
CA LEU A 17 0.17 -4.87 2.79
C LEU A 17 0.81 -3.50 3.05
N SER A 18 1.46 -2.94 2.04
CA SER A 18 2.05 -1.61 2.11
C SER A 18 1.75 -0.84 0.83
N CYS A 19 1.47 0.45 0.97
CA CYS A 19 1.38 1.39 -0.14
C CYS A 19 2.23 2.62 0.18
N GLY A 20 2.97 3.12 -0.81
CA GLY A 20 3.64 4.41 -0.73
C GLY A 20 2.70 5.52 -1.18
N ILE A 21 2.68 6.65 -0.49
CA ILE A 21 1.89 7.82 -0.88
C ILE A 21 2.85 8.98 -1.09
N CYS A 22 2.74 9.65 -2.23
CA CYS A 22 3.48 10.87 -2.54
C CYS A 22 2.50 11.92 -3.05
N MET A 23 2.69 13.17 -2.63
CA MET A 23 1.95 14.32 -3.17
C MET A 23 2.95 15.27 -3.82
N LEU A 24 2.79 15.50 -5.11
CA LEU A 24 3.65 16.37 -5.93
C LEU A 24 2.78 16.98 -7.04
N ASP A 25 3.05 18.24 -7.40
CA ASP A 25 2.41 18.92 -8.55
C ASP A 25 0.87 18.87 -8.55
N GLY A 26 0.27 18.98 -7.37
CA GLY A 26 -1.19 18.96 -7.22
C GLY A 26 -1.83 17.58 -7.43
N GLN A 27 -1.04 16.50 -7.41
CA GLN A 27 -1.51 15.13 -7.53
C GLN A 27 -1.07 14.28 -6.34
N ILE A 28 -1.95 13.39 -5.89
CA ILE A 28 -1.63 12.32 -4.94
C ILE A 28 -1.42 11.05 -5.75
N THR A 29 -0.23 10.47 -5.64
CA THR A 29 0.10 9.17 -6.23
C THR A 29 0.21 8.13 -5.13
N ILE A 30 -0.63 7.09 -5.21
CA ILE A 30 -0.61 5.93 -4.32
C ILE A 30 -0.02 4.74 -5.07
N ARG A 31 1.14 4.27 -4.59
CA ARG A 31 1.90 3.18 -5.18
C ARG A 31 1.65 1.89 -4.38
N PRO A 32 0.97 0.87 -4.95
CA PRO A 32 0.94 -0.45 -4.35
C PRO A 32 2.35 -1.05 -4.31
N SER A 33 2.50 -2.09 -3.50
CA SER A 33 3.77 -2.80 -3.38
C SER A 33 3.56 -4.32 -3.42
N CYS A 34 4.67 -5.01 -3.68
CA CYS A 34 4.78 -6.45 -3.64
C CYS A 34 5.48 -6.86 -2.34
N HIS A 35 4.78 -7.61 -1.50
CA HIS A 35 5.35 -8.19 -0.28
C HIS A 35 6.18 -9.41 -0.65
N GLU A 36 7.51 -9.23 -0.74
CA GLU A 36 8.45 -10.23 -1.27
C GLU A 36 9.16 -11.01 -0.17
N LYS A 37 9.44 -10.37 0.97
CA LYS A 37 9.98 -11.02 2.17
C LYS A 37 9.20 -10.56 3.38
N LEU A 38 9.34 -11.30 4.48
CA LEU A 38 8.54 -11.08 5.69
C LEU A 38 8.45 -9.60 6.09
N GLU A 39 9.56 -8.88 6.09
CA GLU A 39 9.62 -7.46 6.48
C GLU A 39 10.00 -6.54 5.30
N SER A 40 9.75 -6.96 4.05
CA SER A 40 10.16 -6.21 2.85
C SER A 40 9.08 -6.15 1.78
N TRP A 41 8.79 -4.92 1.34
CA TRP A 41 7.90 -4.61 0.22
C TRP A 41 8.69 -3.92 -0.88
N THR A 42 8.53 -4.39 -2.11
CA THR A 42 9.25 -3.89 -3.29
C THR A 42 8.27 -3.49 -4.39
N GLY A 43 8.74 -2.82 -5.44
CA GLY A 43 7.95 -2.54 -6.65
C GLY A 43 7.88 -3.71 -7.62
N LYS A 44 8.36 -4.91 -7.25
CA LYS A 44 8.43 -6.05 -8.18
C LYS A 44 7.04 -6.45 -8.64
N ALA A 45 6.87 -6.60 -9.96
CA ALA A 45 5.57 -6.90 -10.58
C ALA A 45 4.48 -5.83 -10.32
N ILE A 46 4.88 -4.62 -9.94
CA ILE A 46 4.03 -3.43 -9.92
C ILE A 46 4.53 -2.51 -11.03
N SER A 47 3.62 -2.05 -11.87
CA SER A 47 3.87 -1.09 -12.94
C SER A 47 3.21 0.25 -12.65
N GLU A 48 3.52 1.28 -13.44
CA GLU A 48 2.88 2.59 -13.31
C GLU A 48 1.37 2.54 -13.56
N PHE A 49 0.89 1.58 -14.35
CA PHE A 49 -0.55 1.35 -14.56
C PHE A 49 -1.27 0.83 -13.31
N ASP A 50 -0.53 0.23 -12.38
CA ASP A 50 -1.07 -0.21 -11.10
C ASP A 50 -1.18 0.95 -10.10
N TYR A 51 -0.56 2.09 -10.37
CA TYR A 51 -0.65 3.26 -9.49
C TYR A 51 -2.07 3.85 -9.53
N VAL A 52 -2.46 4.44 -8.41
CA VAL A 52 -3.71 5.22 -8.32
C VAL A 52 -3.29 6.67 -8.18
N VAL A 53 -3.68 7.48 -9.15
CA VAL A 53 -3.37 8.92 -9.19
C VAL A 53 -4.68 9.69 -9.13
N ILE A 54 -4.80 10.60 -8.17
CA ILE A 54 -5.95 11.47 -8.00
C ILE A 54 -5.48 12.92 -7.77
N PRO A 55 -6.31 13.93 -8.06
CA PRO A 55 -6.02 15.33 -7.70
C PRO A 55 -5.81 15.51 -6.20
N ALA A 56 -4.94 16.45 -5.79
CA ALA A 56 -4.66 16.71 -4.38
C ALA A 56 -5.80 17.41 -3.63
N ASP A 57 -6.74 18.02 -4.36
CA ASP A 57 -7.97 18.62 -3.83
C ASP A 57 -9.16 17.64 -3.78
N SER A 58 -8.90 16.34 -4.02
CA SER A 58 -9.91 15.28 -3.90
C SER A 58 -10.52 15.23 -2.49
N SER A 59 -11.79 14.82 -2.42
CA SER A 59 -12.49 14.64 -1.15
C SER A 59 -11.84 13.53 -0.30
N PRO A 60 -12.00 13.55 1.04
CA PRO A 60 -11.57 12.45 1.90
C PRO A 60 -12.14 11.09 1.46
N GLU A 61 -13.38 11.07 0.96
CA GLU A 61 -14.05 9.89 0.43
C GLU A 61 -13.29 9.34 -0.79
N ASP A 62 -12.93 10.19 -1.73
CA ASP A 62 -12.17 9.82 -2.93
C ASP A 62 -10.76 9.34 -2.59
N VAL A 63 -10.07 10.01 -1.66
CA VAL A 63 -8.75 9.58 -1.15
C VAL A 63 -8.86 8.20 -0.52
N SER A 64 -9.92 7.95 0.26
CA SER A 64 -10.14 6.64 0.89
C SER A 64 -10.43 5.53 -0.13
N ALA A 65 -11.21 5.83 -1.17
CA ALA A 65 -11.52 4.91 -2.26
C ALA A 65 -10.25 4.60 -3.08
N ALA A 66 -9.45 5.62 -3.38
CA ALA A 66 -8.17 5.49 -4.07
C ALA A 66 -7.19 4.61 -3.28
N LEU A 67 -7.10 4.80 -1.96
CA LEU A 67 -6.25 3.99 -1.09
C LEU A 67 -6.71 2.52 -1.06
N ARG A 68 -8.02 2.27 -0.92
CA ARG A 68 -8.58 0.90 -0.96
C ARG A 68 -8.31 0.22 -2.31
N LEU A 69 -8.45 0.97 -3.40
CA LEU A 69 -8.12 0.49 -4.74
C LEU A 69 -6.63 0.15 -4.85
N ALA A 70 -5.73 1.00 -4.37
CA ALA A 70 -4.30 0.70 -4.37
C ALA A 70 -3.98 -0.57 -3.56
N PHE A 71 -4.57 -0.75 -2.37
CA PHE A 71 -4.38 -1.98 -1.59
C PHE A 71 -4.85 -3.24 -2.33
N SER A 72 -5.95 -3.17 -3.09
CA SER A 72 -6.42 -4.30 -3.91
C SER A 72 -5.45 -4.70 -5.02
N ARG A 73 -4.54 -3.79 -5.41
CA ARG A 73 -3.50 -4.02 -6.43
C ARG A 73 -2.17 -4.48 -5.83
N CYS A 74 -2.02 -4.49 -4.51
CA CYS A 74 -0.85 -5.05 -3.85
C CYS A 74 -0.74 -6.56 -4.13
N ARG A 75 0.50 -7.05 -4.18
CA ARG A 75 0.81 -8.47 -4.38
C ARG A 75 1.53 -9.01 -3.15
N SER A 76 1.37 -10.29 -2.84
CA SER A 76 2.08 -10.93 -1.73
C SER A 76 2.48 -12.35 -2.08
N TYR A 77 3.73 -12.68 -1.77
CA TYR A 77 4.32 -14.01 -1.97
C TYR A 77 4.91 -14.58 -0.67
N VAL A 78 4.54 -14.02 0.49
CA VAL A 78 5.12 -14.28 1.83
C VAL A 78 4.30 -15.26 2.68
#